data_AF-H0ET61-F1
#
_entry.id   AF-H0ET61-F1
#
_cell.length_a   1.000
_cell.length_b   1.000
_cell.length_c   1.000
_cell.angle_alpha   90.00
_cell.angle_beta   90.00
_cell.angle_gamma   90.00
#
_symmetry.space_group_name_H-M   'P 1'
#
loop_
_entity.id
_entity.type
_entity.pdbx_description
1 polymer ?
#
loop_
_entity_poly.entity_id
_entity_poly.type
_entity_poly.pdbx_seq_one_letter_code
_entity_poly.pdbx_strand_id
1 'polypeptide(L)'
;MVVATPENYKNTSTLFTIGTVPHPFTMAVLTAFRDNIDVRWIRRESERDPWLAKITQVLLGTGVSGAPRVIKFKEAVASEHGRYHSLWVTPEKELPHDLDWAFGFSIPRNATDTGKSETPVPGPERRPKPEADLKDGPVASPEDMKKEQELLTRAVEFGRARSEQEEKLRGAIEAWNLADTEAWRFARAFLARSRVERLKWEEEEKSYAGGAGSERATSEGWGRWGDK
;
A
#
# COMPACT_ATOMS: atom_id res chain seq x y z
N MET A 1 15.13 -14.33 4.82
CA MET A 1 13.99 -13.44 5.15
C MET A 1 12.77 -14.02 4.45
N VAL A 2 11.70 -14.31 5.18
CA VAL A 2 10.46 -14.83 4.59
C VAL A 2 9.53 -13.65 4.38
N VAL A 3 9.22 -13.34 3.12
CA VAL A 3 8.20 -12.36 2.74
C VAL A 3 6.90 -13.13 2.55
N ALA A 4 5.83 -12.70 3.19
CA ALA A 4 4.52 -13.31 3.06
C ALA A 4 3.45 -12.23 3.03
N THR A 5 2.34 -12.50 2.34
CA THR A 5 1.18 -11.61 2.19
C THR A 5 -0.03 -12.20 2.91
N PRO A 6 -0.07 -12.14 4.26
CA PRO A 6 -1.20 -12.68 5.02
C PRO A 6 -2.47 -11.86 4.79
N GLU A 7 -3.63 -12.53 4.79
CA GLU A 7 -4.94 -11.87 4.62
C GLU A 7 -5.34 -10.96 5.79
N ASN A 8 -4.75 -11.16 6.97
CA ASN A 8 -5.08 -10.43 8.19
C ASN A 8 -3.84 -9.77 8.80
N TYR A 9 -4.05 -8.63 9.45
CA TYR A 9 -3.02 -7.95 10.21
C TYR A 9 -2.63 -8.74 11.47
N LYS A 10 -1.33 -8.82 11.73
CA LYS A 10 -0.75 -9.42 12.92
C LYS A 10 0.10 -8.40 13.66
N ASN A 11 -0.30 -8.04 14.87
CA ASN A 11 0.46 -7.13 15.71
C ASN A 11 1.59 -7.88 16.43
N THR A 12 2.77 -7.97 15.79
CA THR A 12 3.94 -8.66 16.35
C THR A 12 5.16 -7.75 16.22
N SER A 13 5.95 -7.59 17.29
CA SER A 13 7.11 -6.69 17.32
C SER A 13 8.24 -7.08 16.36
N THR A 14 8.28 -8.35 15.93
CA THR A 14 9.30 -8.86 15.00
C THR A 14 8.94 -8.65 13.53
N LEU A 15 7.78 -8.07 13.22
CA LEU A 15 7.28 -7.93 11.86
C LEU A 15 7.15 -6.47 11.48
N PHE A 16 7.79 -6.10 10.37
CA PHE A 16 7.51 -4.84 9.70
C PHE A 16 6.31 -5.03 8.77
N THR A 17 5.27 -4.23 8.92
CA THR A 17 4.01 -4.36 8.16
C THR A 17 3.97 -3.38 7.00
N ILE A 18 3.84 -3.87 5.77
CA ILE A 18 3.48 -3.04 4.62
C ILE A 18 2.04 -3.35 4.27
N GLY A 19 1.17 -2.34 4.29
CA GLY A 19 -0.25 -2.51 4.03
C GLY A 19 -0.77 -1.54 2.98
N THR A 20 -1.68 -2.03 2.16
CA THR A 20 -2.42 -1.22 1.18
C THR A 20 -3.83 -0.96 1.69
N VAL A 21 -4.24 0.31 1.71
CA VAL A 21 -5.57 0.75 2.12
C VAL A 21 -6.30 1.26 0.88
N PRO A 22 -7.14 0.44 0.23
CA PRO A 22 -7.89 0.86 -0.94
C PRO A 22 -9.05 1.78 -0.56
N HIS A 23 -9.42 2.67 -1.46
CA HIS A 23 -10.70 3.36 -1.41
C HIS A 23 -11.84 2.31 -1.51
N PRO A 24 -13.00 2.50 -0.85
CA PRO A 24 -14.11 1.55 -0.93
C PRO A 24 -14.56 1.25 -2.36
N PHE A 25 -14.48 2.24 -3.26
CA PHE A 25 -14.75 2.03 -4.69
C PHE A 25 -13.76 1.07 -5.34
N THR A 26 -12.46 1.26 -5.12
CA THR A 26 -11.41 0.36 -5.62
C THR A 26 -11.65 -1.06 -5.12
N MET A 27 -11.94 -1.20 -3.83
CA MET A 27 -12.25 -2.51 -3.25
C MET A 27 -13.48 -3.15 -3.90
N ALA A 28 -14.55 -2.38 -4.10
CA ALA A 28 -15.78 -2.88 -4.69
C ALA A 28 -15.61 -3.33 -6.15
N VAL A 29 -14.90 -2.54 -6.96
CA VAL A 29 -14.63 -2.84 -8.39
C VAL A 29 -13.78 -4.10 -8.53
N LEU A 30 -12.74 -4.25 -7.70
CA LEU A 30 -11.86 -5.42 -7.73
C LEU A 30 -12.55 -6.68 -7.21
N THR A 31 -13.26 -6.58 -6.08
CA THR A 31 -13.96 -7.74 -5.47
C THR A 31 -15.09 -8.24 -6.36
N ALA A 32 -15.86 -7.33 -6.98
CA ALA A 32 -16.93 -7.71 -7.91
C ALA A 32 -16.44 -7.96 -9.34
N PHE A 33 -15.15 -7.69 -9.60
CA PHE A 33 -14.48 -7.81 -10.89
C PHE A 33 -15.28 -7.20 -12.06
N ARG A 34 -15.81 -5.99 -11.85
CA ARG A 34 -16.69 -5.26 -12.78
C ARG A 34 -16.63 -3.76 -12.55
N ASP A 35 -16.87 -2.98 -13.61
CA ASP A 35 -16.76 -1.52 -13.61
C ASP A 35 -18.11 -0.80 -13.47
N ASN A 36 -19.22 -1.50 -13.71
CA ASN A 36 -20.58 -0.99 -13.73
C ASN A 36 -21.24 -0.92 -12.35
N ILE A 37 -20.55 -0.33 -11.38
CA ILE A 37 -21.07 -0.16 -10.01
C ILE A 37 -22.07 0.99 -9.95
N ASP A 38 -23.28 0.71 -9.44
CA ASP A 38 -24.32 1.70 -9.18
C ASP A 38 -24.76 1.70 -7.70
N VAL A 39 -25.54 2.72 -7.32
CA VAL A 39 -26.03 2.87 -5.93
C VAL A 39 -26.93 1.71 -5.52
N ARG A 40 -27.67 1.12 -6.47
CA ARG A 40 -28.55 -0.02 -6.21
C ARG A 40 -27.73 -1.25 -5.79
N TRP A 41 -26.65 -1.53 -6.52
CA TRP A 41 -25.75 -2.62 -6.22
C TRP A 41 -25.08 -2.45 -4.87
N ILE A 42 -24.55 -1.25 -4.58
CA ILE A 42 -23.91 -0.96 -3.28
C ILE A 42 -24.85 -1.31 -2.12
N ARG A 43 -26.14 -0.99 -2.24
CA ARG A 43 -27.10 -1.21 -1.15
C ARG A 43 -27.61 -2.65 -1.04
N ARG A 44 -27.57 -3.44 -2.13
CA ARG A 44 -28.26 -4.74 -2.20
C ARG A 44 -27.33 -5.93 -2.30
N GLU A 45 -26.13 -5.74 -2.82
CA GLU A 45 -25.21 -6.83 -3.15
C GLU A 45 -23.84 -6.66 -2.48
N SER A 46 -23.38 -5.43 -2.22
CA SER A 46 -22.05 -5.23 -1.62
C SER A 46 -22.06 -5.40 -0.11
N GLU A 47 -21.03 -6.07 0.41
CA GLU A 47 -20.77 -6.15 1.84
C GLU A 47 -20.36 -4.78 2.41
N ARG A 48 -20.56 -4.58 3.72
CA ARG A 48 -20.15 -3.35 4.43
C ARG A 48 -18.75 -3.52 5.01
N ASP A 49 -17.92 -2.50 4.79
CA ASP A 49 -16.57 -2.40 5.33
C ASP A 49 -15.73 -3.69 5.15
N PRO A 50 -15.73 -4.33 3.96
CA PRO A 50 -15.14 -5.66 3.78
C PRO A 50 -13.62 -5.66 4.05
N TRP A 51 -12.92 -4.58 3.70
CA TRP A 51 -11.46 -4.52 3.86
C TRP A 51 -11.08 -4.47 5.34
N LEU A 52 -11.65 -3.53 6.09
CA LEU A 52 -11.32 -3.36 7.50
C LEU A 52 -11.80 -4.53 8.34
N ALA A 53 -12.96 -5.11 8.01
CA ALA A 53 -13.46 -6.32 8.65
C ALA A 53 -12.47 -7.49 8.47
N LYS A 54 -12.00 -7.71 7.24
CA LYS A 54 -11.03 -8.77 6.93
C LYS A 54 -9.70 -8.53 7.62
N ILE A 55 -9.09 -7.35 7.47
CA ILE A 55 -7.74 -7.10 8.00
C ILE A 55 -7.67 -7.22 9.53
N THR A 56 -8.75 -6.86 10.23
CA THR A 56 -8.83 -6.92 11.70
C THR A 56 -9.48 -8.19 12.24
N GLN A 57 -9.87 -9.14 11.38
CA GLN A 57 -10.63 -10.33 11.76
C GLN A 57 -9.92 -11.18 12.82
N VAL A 58 -8.61 -11.37 12.71
CA VAL A 58 -7.83 -12.17 13.68
C VAL A 58 -7.70 -11.46 15.03
N LEU A 59 -7.63 -10.12 15.03
CA LEU A 59 -7.46 -9.32 16.25
C LEU A 59 -8.78 -9.16 17.02
N LEU A 60 -9.89 -8.97 16.32
CA LEU A 60 -11.17 -8.55 16.89
C LEU A 60 -12.30 -9.57 16.70
N GLY A 61 -12.04 -10.66 15.98
CA GLY A 61 -13.08 -11.63 15.59
C GLY A 61 -14.03 -11.07 14.52
N THR A 62 -15.16 -11.75 14.33
CA THR A 62 -16.19 -11.39 13.32
C THR A 62 -17.33 -10.54 13.90
N GLY A 63 -17.56 -10.57 15.21
CA GLY A 63 -18.71 -9.90 15.86
C GLY A 63 -18.54 -8.40 16.14
N VAL A 64 -17.37 -7.82 15.85
CA VAL A 64 -17.08 -6.41 16.14
C VAL A 64 -17.48 -5.51 14.97
N SER A 65 -18.14 -4.39 15.28
CA SER A 65 -18.58 -3.39 14.30
C SER A 65 -17.41 -2.57 13.72
N GLY A 66 -17.67 -1.78 12.68
CA GLY A 66 -16.63 -1.00 12.00
C GLY A 66 -15.90 0.01 12.89
N ALA A 67 -16.60 0.74 13.76
CA ALA A 67 -16.00 1.84 14.53
C ALA A 67 -14.85 1.40 15.48
N PRO A 68 -14.99 0.34 16.30
CA PRO A 68 -13.86 -0.19 17.06
C PRO A 68 -12.69 -0.68 16.18
N ARG A 69 -12.98 -1.25 15.00
CA ARG A 69 -11.95 -1.68 14.05
C ARG A 69 -11.15 -0.49 13.52
N VAL A 70 -11.80 0.65 13.26
CA VAL A 70 -11.11 1.88 12.83
C VAL A 70 -10.14 2.35 13.90
N ILE A 71 -10.54 2.32 15.17
CA ILE A 71 -9.66 2.72 16.28
C ILE A 71 -8.42 1.83 16.31
N LYS A 72 -8.60 0.51 16.21
CA LYS A 72 -7.46 -0.43 16.19
C LYS A 72 -6.58 -0.28 14.96
N PHE A 73 -7.17 0.03 13.81
CA PHE A 73 -6.40 0.35 12.62
C PHE A 73 -5.59 1.64 12.79
N LYS A 74 -6.19 2.72 13.31
CA LYS A 74 -5.46 3.97 13.59
C LYS A 74 -4.33 3.76 14.59
N GLU A 75 -4.54 2.92 15.61
CA GLU A 75 -3.51 2.51 16.56
C GLU A 75 -2.37 1.75 15.85
N ALA A 76 -2.69 0.80 14.95
CA ALA A 76 -1.70 0.06 14.18
C ALA A 76 -0.86 0.96 13.25
N VAL A 77 -1.46 2.03 12.71
CA VAL A 77 -0.79 2.97 11.80
C VAL A 77 0.02 4.02 12.55
N ALA A 78 -0.55 4.61 13.61
CA ALA A 78 -0.07 5.87 14.18
C ALA A 78 0.35 5.80 15.66
N SER A 79 0.30 4.63 16.30
CA SER A 79 0.95 4.44 17.59
C SER A 79 2.46 4.67 17.49
N GLU A 80 3.11 4.95 18.62
CA GLU A 80 4.57 5.05 18.73
C GLU A 80 5.26 3.85 18.02
N HIS A 81 4.81 2.63 18.30
CA HIS A 81 5.32 1.43 17.63
C HIS A 81 4.93 1.38 16.14
N GLY A 82 3.66 1.62 15.81
CA GLY A 82 3.14 1.56 14.44
C GLY A 82 3.87 2.51 13.47
N ARG A 83 4.24 3.70 13.94
CA ARG A 83 4.95 4.73 13.16
C ARG A 83 6.29 4.24 12.59
N TYR A 84 6.99 3.37 13.32
CA TYR A 84 8.32 2.88 12.94
C TYR A 84 8.32 1.44 12.42
N HIS A 85 7.24 0.69 12.65
CA HIS A 85 7.12 -0.72 12.26
C HIS A 85 6.05 -0.99 11.20
N SER A 86 5.44 0.07 10.63
CA SER A 86 4.47 -0.10 9.56
C SER A 86 4.51 1.02 8.52
N LEU A 87 4.20 0.64 7.28
CA LEU A 87 3.99 1.55 6.16
C LEU A 87 2.63 1.23 5.54
N TRP A 88 1.74 2.22 5.56
CA TRP A 88 0.39 2.10 4.98
C TRP A 88 0.25 3.05 3.80
N VAL A 89 -0.02 2.49 2.62
CA VAL A 89 -0.13 3.23 1.35
C VAL A 89 -1.50 3.01 0.72
N THR A 90 -1.93 3.93 -0.15
CA THR A 90 -3.17 3.80 -0.91
C THR A 90 -2.83 3.39 -2.34
N PRO A 91 -3.46 2.36 -2.93
CA PRO A 91 -3.13 1.89 -4.27
C PRO A 91 -3.49 2.91 -5.37
N GLU A 92 -4.38 3.87 -5.09
CA GLU A 92 -4.80 4.88 -6.06
C GLU A 92 -3.80 6.03 -6.24
N LYS A 93 -2.70 6.02 -5.49
CA LYS A 93 -1.64 7.03 -5.56
C LYS A 93 -0.30 6.39 -5.84
N GLU A 94 0.54 7.15 -6.53
CA GLU A 94 1.95 6.80 -6.69
C GLU A 94 2.62 6.62 -5.33
N LEU A 95 3.47 5.59 -5.24
CA LEU A 95 4.28 5.35 -4.06
C LEU A 95 5.25 6.53 -3.84
N PRO A 96 5.52 6.92 -2.59
CA PRO A 96 6.53 7.92 -2.31
C PRO A 96 7.90 7.51 -2.86
N HIS A 97 8.67 8.43 -3.45
CA HIS A 97 10.01 8.12 -3.98
C HIS A 97 11.09 7.94 -2.90
N ASP A 98 10.73 8.19 -1.64
CA ASP A 98 11.57 8.24 -0.45
C ASP A 98 11.31 7.06 0.50
N LEU A 99 10.92 5.89 -0.05
CA LEU A 99 10.71 4.68 0.73
C LEU A 99 11.94 4.30 1.58
N ASP A 100 13.14 4.64 1.12
CA ASP A 100 14.41 4.47 1.85
C ASP A 100 14.34 5.02 3.28
N TRP A 101 13.64 6.14 3.46
CA TRP A 101 13.42 6.78 4.77
C TRP A 101 12.50 5.96 5.66
N ALA A 102 11.43 5.41 5.09
CA ALA A 102 10.48 4.59 5.84
C ALA A 102 11.10 3.26 6.30
N PHE A 103 12.03 2.72 5.51
CA PHE A 103 12.71 1.46 5.82
C PHE A 103 14.01 1.63 6.62
N GLY A 104 14.60 2.83 6.63
CA GLY A 104 15.88 3.09 7.28
C GLY A 104 17.09 2.54 6.54
N PHE A 105 16.95 2.16 5.27
CA PHE A 105 18.04 1.72 4.40
C PHE A 105 17.78 2.12 2.95
N SER A 106 18.85 2.32 2.17
CA SER A 106 18.75 2.67 0.76
C SER A 106 18.24 1.50 -0.07
N ILE A 107 17.12 1.69 -0.77
CA ILE A 107 16.62 0.71 -1.75
C ILE A 107 17.41 0.89 -3.04
N PRO A 108 18.05 -0.17 -3.57
CA PRO A 108 18.73 -0.10 -4.85
C PRO A 108 17.74 0.21 -5.97
N ARG A 109 17.87 1.40 -6.59
CA ARG A 109 17.02 1.82 -7.72
C ARG A 109 17.48 1.24 -9.06
N ASN A 110 18.74 0.84 -9.11
CA ASN A 110 19.41 0.23 -10.27
C ASN A 110 19.75 -1.24 -9.98
N ALA A 111 18.88 -1.96 -9.27
CA ALA A 111 19.02 -3.41 -9.18
C ALA A 111 18.88 -3.96 -10.61
N THR A 112 19.95 -4.58 -11.13
CA THR A 112 19.91 -5.28 -12.40
C THR A 112 18.73 -6.25 -12.41
N ASP A 113 17.83 -6.03 -13.37
CA ASP A 113 16.53 -6.67 -13.57
C ASP A 113 16.67 -8.15 -13.96
N THR A 114 17.27 -8.94 -13.08
CA THR A 114 17.15 -10.38 -13.20
C THR A 114 16.60 -10.98 -11.94
N GLY A 115 16.87 -10.46 -10.73
CA GLY A 115 16.42 -11.12 -9.49
C GLY A 115 16.79 -12.60 -9.43
N LYS A 116 17.68 -13.05 -10.32
CA LYS A 116 18.15 -14.41 -10.48
C LYS A 116 19.43 -14.44 -9.69
N SER A 117 19.40 -15.08 -8.53
CA SER A 117 20.59 -15.74 -8.03
C SER A 117 20.91 -16.86 -9.03
N GLU A 118 21.58 -16.52 -10.14
CA GLU A 118 22.16 -17.53 -11.01
C GLU A 118 23.31 -18.15 -10.23
N THR A 119 22.99 -19.21 -9.50
CA THR A 119 24.01 -20.13 -9.02
C THR A 119 24.75 -20.67 -10.24
N PRO A 120 26.07 -20.92 -10.18
CA PRO A 120 26.88 -21.32 -11.35
C PRO A 120 26.52 -22.67 -12.00
N VAL A 121 25.37 -23.27 -11.66
CA VAL A 121 25.00 -24.63 -12.06
C VAL A 121 24.29 -24.62 -13.43
N PRO A 122 24.72 -25.46 -14.38
CA PRO A 122 24.23 -25.44 -15.77
C PRO A 122 22.71 -25.70 -15.94
N GLY A 123 22.05 -24.81 -16.67
CA GLY A 123 20.83 -25.09 -17.44
C GLY A 123 19.51 -24.46 -16.94
N PRO A 124 18.93 -23.47 -17.66
CA PRO A 124 17.60 -22.93 -17.38
C PRO A 124 16.46 -23.93 -17.65
N GLU A 125 16.66 -24.85 -18.60
CA GLU A 125 15.63 -25.80 -19.08
C GLU A 125 15.29 -26.90 -18.06
N ARG A 126 16.15 -27.14 -17.06
CA ARG A 126 15.97 -28.21 -16.05
C ARG A 126 15.43 -27.70 -14.72
N ARG A 127 15.07 -26.42 -14.62
CA ARG A 127 14.46 -25.89 -13.39
C ARG A 127 12.99 -26.32 -13.36
N PRO A 128 12.50 -26.93 -12.27
CA PRO A 128 11.06 -27.01 -12.07
C PRO A 128 10.51 -25.58 -12.12
N LYS A 129 9.46 -25.36 -12.90
CA LYS A 129 8.77 -24.06 -12.91
C LYS A 129 8.38 -23.76 -11.46
N PRO A 130 8.56 -22.53 -10.96
CA PRO A 130 8.07 -22.16 -9.64
C PRO A 130 6.60 -22.53 -9.58
N GLU A 131 6.26 -23.54 -8.80
CA GLU A 131 4.87 -23.89 -8.54
C GLU A 131 4.31 -22.73 -7.72
N ALA A 132 3.21 -22.15 -8.18
CA ALA A 132 2.51 -21.13 -7.40
C ALA A 132 2.16 -21.75 -6.05
N ASP A 133 2.45 -21.06 -4.96
CA ASP A 133 2.04 -21.53 -3.63
C ASP A 133 0.51 -21.64 -3.65
N LEU A 134 -0.03 -22.80 -3.30
CA LEU A 134 -1.48 -23.04 -3.25
C LEU A 134 -2.19 -22.04 -2.32
N LYS A 135 -1.45 -21.42 -1.40
CA LYS A 135 -1.95 -20.38 -0.50
C LYS A 135 -2.18 -19.03 -1.16
N ASP A 136 -1.50 -18.73 -2.27
CA ASP A 136 -1.58 -17.43 -2.95
C ASP A 136 -2.76 -17.34 -3.94
N GLY A 137 -3.54 -18.42 -4.06
CA GLY A 137 -4.71 -18.49 -4.90
C GLY A 137 -4.43 -18.94 -6.35
N PRO A 138 -5.46 -18.95 -7.22
CA PRO A 138 -5.30 -19.35 -8.60
C PRO A 138 -4.44 -18.35 -9.37
N VAL A 139 -3.58 -18.86 -10.26
CA VAL A 139 -2.77 -18.02 -11.15
C VAL A 139 -3.70 -17.29 -12.13
N ALA A 140 -3.64 -15.96 -12.14
CA ALA A 140 -4.47 -15.12 -13.00
C ALA A 140 -4.17 -15.36 -14.50
N SER A 141 -5.22 -15.40 -15.32
CA SER A 141 -5.09 -15.43 -16.78
C SER A 141 -4.50 -14.11 -17.30
N PRO A 142 -3.77 -14.09 -18.43
CA PRO A 142 -3.36 -12.85 -19.09
C PRO A 142 -4.53 -11.91 -19.41
N GLU A 143 -5.72 -12.44 -19.65
CA GLU A 143 -6.94 -11.65 -19.87
C GLU A 143 -7.43 -11.00 -18.57
N ASP A 144 -7.41 -11.76 -17.47
CA ASP A 144 -7.80 -11.26 -16.15
C ASP A 144 -6.85 -10.15 -15.67
N MET A 145 -5.54 -10.30 -15.91
CA MET A 145 -4.54 -9.26 -15.60
C MET A 145 -4.80 -7.96 -16.35
N LYS A 146 -5.17 -8.02 -17.64
CA LYS A 146 -5.52 -6.83 -18.42
C LYS A 146 -6.77 -6.15 -17.87
N LYS A 147 -7.80 -6.94 -17.58
CA LYS A 147 -9.05 -6.43 -17.01
C LYS A 147 -8.80 -5.80 -15.64
N GLU A 148 -7.99 -6.41 -14.79
CA GLU A 148 -7.61 -5.84 -13.49
C GLU A 148 -6.92 -4.47 -13.64
N GLN A 149 -6.01 -4.33 -14.60
CA GLN A 149 -5.37 -3.04 -14.91
C GLN A 149 -6.38 -1.97 -15.33
N GLU A 150 -7.35 -2.33 -16.16
CA GLU A 150 -8.44 -1.41 -16.58
C GLU A 150 -9.29 -0.97 -15.37
N LEU A 151 -9.64 -1.91 -14.49
CA LEU A 151 -10.40 -1.64 -13.28
C LEU A 151 -9.64 -0.72 -12.31
N LEU A 152 -8.34 -0.96 -12.11
CA LEU A 152 -7.48 -0.10 -11.30
C LEU A 152 -7.34 1.30 -11.90
N THR A 153 -7.18 1.40 -13.23
CA THR A 153 -7.10 2.68 -13.94
C THR A 153 -8.39 3.49 -13.71
N ARG A 154 -9.54 2.84 -13.85
CA ARG A 154 -10.84 3.44 -13.56
C ARG A 154 -11.00 3.85 -12.10
N ALA A 155 -10.48 3.07 -11.15
CA ALA A 155 -10.52 3.42 -9.73
C ALA A 155 -9.69 4.69 -9.43
N VAL A 156 -8.53 4.83 -10.07
CA VAL A 156 -7.69 6.04 -9.99
C VAL A 156 -8.43 7.25 -10.58
N GLU A 157 -9.06 7.09 -11.75
CA GLU A 157 -9.88 8.14 -12.38
C GLU A 157 -11.08 8.54 -11.53
N PHE A 158 -11.78 7.57 -10.94
CA PHE A 158 -12.89 7.80 -10.02
C PHE A 158 -12.47 8.60 -8.79
N GLY A 159 -11.24 8.40 -8.29
CA GLY A 159 -10.67 9.23 -7.22
C GLY A 159 -10.56 10.72 -7.59
N ARG A 160 -10.56 11.05 -8.89
CA ARG A 160 -10.52 12.42 -9.44
C ARG A 160 -11.90 12.91 -9.91
N ALA A 161 -12.96 12.13 -9.69
CA ALA A 161 -14.31 12.32 -10.23
C ALA A 161 -14.81 13.77 -10.11
N ARG A 162 -15.54 14.21 -11.15
CA ARG A 162 -16.05 15.58 -11.29
C ARG A 162 -17.50 15.68 -11.74
N SER A 163 -18.11 14.58 -12.18
CA SER A 163 -19.50 14.59 -12.62
C SER A 163 -20.46 14.43 -11.43
N GLU A 164 -21.65 15.03 -11.51
CA GLU A 164 -22.66 14.96 -10.45
C GLU A 164 -23.07 13.50 -10.14
N GLN A 165 -23.07 12.63 -11.16
CA GLN A 165 -23.42 11.22 -11.02
C GLN A 165 -22.34 10.44 -10.27
N GLU A 166 -21.06 10.68 -10.58
CA GLU A 166 -19.94 10.07 -9.87
C GLU A 166 -19.84 10.60 -8.44
N GLU A 167 -20.11 11.88 -8.19
CA GLU A 167 -20.16 12.43 -6.83
C GLU A 167 -21.25 11.77 -5.99
N LYS A 168 -22.44 11.55 -6.57
CA LYS A 168 -23.52 10.79 -5.92
C LYS A 168 -23.10 9.35 -5.62
N LEU A 169 -22.45 8.68 -6.58
CA LEU A 169 -21.95 7.32 -6.40
C LEU A 169 -20.88 7.27 -5.31
N ARG A 170 -19.97 8.24 -5.30
CA ARG A 170 -18.91 8.39 -4.30
C ARG A 170 -19.49 8.62 -2.90
N GLY A 171 -20.45 9.54 -2.78
CA GLY A 171 -21.16 9.76 -1.52
C GLY A 171 -21.87 8.49 -1.03
N ALA A 172 -22.52 7.75 -1.93
CA ALA A 172 -23.20 6.51 -1.58
C ALA A 172 -22.23 5.41 -1.10
N ILE A 173 -21.11 5.20 -1.80
CA ILE A 173 -20.16 4.14 -1.45
C ILE A 173 -19.35 4.47 -0.19
N GLU A 174 -18.98 5.74 0.00
CA GLU A 174 -18.30 6.19 1.21
C GLU A 174 -19.24 6.12 2.43
N ALA A 175 -20.51 6.48 2.26
CA ALA A 175 -21.50 6.38 3.34
C ALA A 175 -21.88 4.94 3.69
N TRP A 176 -21.89 4.03 2.70
CA TRP A 176 -22.14 2.61 2.95
C TRP A 176 -20.97 1.94 3.69
N ASN A 177 -19.73 2.36 3.37
CA ASN A 177 -18.49 1.84 3.94
C ASN A 177 -17.79 2.91 4.79
N LEU A 178 -18.46 3.34 5.87
CA LEU A 178 -17.98 4.43 6.72
C LEU A 178 -16.63 4.11 7.36
N ALA A 179 -16.42 2.85 7.77
CA ALA A 179 -15.23 2.45 8.48
C ALA A 179 -14.04 2.30 7.51
N ASP A 180 -14.24 1.69 6.35
CA ASP A 180 -13.21 1.61 5.30
C ASP A 180 -12.85 3.01 4.79
N THR A 181 -13.85 3.88 4.62
CA THR A 181 -13.60 5.28 4.20
C THR A 181 -12.75 6.03 5.22
N GLU A 182 -13.05 5.89 6.51
CA GLU A 182 -12.27 6.53 7.57
C GLU A 182 -10.85 5.98 7.65
N ALA A 183 -10.67 4.66 7.52
CA ALA A 183 -9.35 4.03 7.46
C ALA A 183 -8.53 4.56 6.26
N TRP A 184 -9.15 4.62 5.08
CA TRP A 184 -8.54 5.15 3.87
C TRP A 184 -8.15 6.63 4.01
N ARG A 185 -9.07 7.48 4.49
CA ARG A 185 -8.78 8.91 4.72
C ARG A 185 -7.66 9.09 5.73
N PHE A 186 -7.69 8.32 6.81
CA PHE A 186 -6.68 8.38 7.87
C PHE A 186 -5.30 7.97 7.37
N ALA A 187 -5.17 6.80 6.72
CA ALA A 187 -3.88 6.32 6.20
C ALA A 187 -3.29 7.32 5.21
N ARG A 188 -4.12 7.85 4.31
CA ARG A 188 -3.72 8.86 3.33
C ARG A 188 -3.25 10.16 3.98
N ALA A 189 -3.98 10.65 4.99
CA ALA A 189 -3.65 11.88 5.71
C ALA A 189 -2.38 11.70 6.57
N PHE A 190 -2.24 10.55 7.22
CA PHE A 190 -1.08 10.22 8.04
C PHE A 190 0.18 10.16 7.19
N LEU A 191 0.17 9.42 6.07
CA LEU A 191 1.32 9.35 5.16
C LEU A 191 1.71 10.73 4.62
N ALA A 192 0.71 11.54 4.22
CA ALA A 192 0.96 12.91 3.75
C ALA A 192 1.57 13.79 4.85
N ARG A 193 1.09 13.67 6.09
CA ARG A 193 1.63 14.39 7.26
C ARG A 193 3.06 13.97 7.56
N SER A 194 3.35 12.66 7.60
CA SER A 194 4.71 12.14 7.83
C SER A 194 5.70 12.67 6.79
N ARG A 195 5.27 12.82 5.53
CA ARG A 195 6.08 13.43 4.48
C ARG A 195 6.36 14.91 4.73
N VAL A 196 5.36 15.69 5.15
CA VAL A 196 5.55 17.11 5.47
C VAL A 196 6.45 17.28 6.70
N GLU A 197 6.25 16.47 7.74
CA GLU A 197 7.10 16.47 8.93
C GLU A 197 8.56 16.16 8.56
N ARG A 198 8.80 15.17 7.70
CA ARG A 198 10.15 14.86 7.18
C ARG A 198 10.75 16.03 6.41
N LEU A 199 10.02 16.61 5.46
CA LEU A 199 10.55 17.71 4.64
C LEU A 199 10.94 18.93 5.49
N LYS A 200 10.14 19.24 6.52
CA LYS A 200 10.47 20.28 7.50
C LYS A 200 11.71 19.91 8.32
N TRP A 201 11.77 18.67 8.81
CA TRP A 201 12.94 18.19 9.56
C TRP A 201 14.21 18.28 8.71
N GLU A 202 14.16 17.90 7.43
CA GLU A 202 15.30 18.03 6.51
C GLU A 202 15.70 19.48 6.24
N GLU A 203 14.73 20.40 6.20
CA GLU A 203 15.00 21.83 6.05
C GLU A 203 15.67 22.43 7.30
N GLU A 204 15.20 22.04 8.48
CA GLU A 204 15.79 22.41 9.77
C GLU A 204 17.22 21.84 9.90
N GLU A 205 17.42 20.57 9.56
CA GLU A 205 18.72 19.88 9.60
C GLU A 205 19.78 20.47 8.68
N LYS A 206 19.39 21.10 7.55
CA LYS A 206 20.34 21.79 6.66
C LYS A 206 21.08 22.94 7.36
N SER A 207 20.50 23.51 8.40
CA SER A 207 21.10 24.61 9.16
C SER A 207 22.20 24.13 10.11
N TYR A 208 22.29 22.82 10.37
CA TYR A 208 23.30 22.22 11.23
C TYR A 208 24.41 21.57 10.37
N ALA A 209 25.67 21.80 10.75
CA ALA A 209 26.81 21.21 10.06
C ALA A 209 26.78 19.68 10.21
N GLY A 210 26.66 18.95 9.09
CA GLY A 210 26.58 17.49 9.08
C GLY A 210 25.18 16.90 9.27
N GLY A 211 24.12 17.71 9.27
CA GLY A 211 22.74 17.21 9.35
C GLY A 211 22.34 16.43 8.09
N ALA A 212 21.33 15.56 8.18
CA ALA A 212 20.92 14.66 7.09
C ALA A 212 20.56 15.37 5.76
N GLY A 213 20.20 16.65 5.82
CA GLY A 213 20.00 17.51 4.64
C GLY A 213 21.29 17.90 3.90
N SER A 214 22.44 17.86 4.57
CA SER A 214 23.77 18.16 4.01
C SER A 214 24.41 16.97 3.28
N GLU A 215 24.03 15.74 3.64
CA GLU A 215 24.53 14.51 3.03
C GLU A 215 23.94 14.24 1.64
N ARG A 216 22.65 14.54 1.43
CA ARG A 216 22.05 14.42 0.09
C ARG A 216 22.67 15.39 -0.92
N ALA A 217 23.05 16.59 -0.48
CA ALA A 217 23.76 17.55 -1.31
C ALA A 217 25.19 17.10 -1.65
N THR A 218 25.82 16.26 -0.81
CA THR A 218 27.16 15.72 -1.05
C THR A 218 27.15 14.40 -1.84
N SER A 219 26.03 13.67 -1.85
CA SER A 219 25.90 12.41 -2.60
C SER A 219 25.88 12.55 -4.14
N GLU A 220 25.66 13.75 -4.68
CA GLU A 220 25.83 14.04 -6.11
C GLU A 220 27.30 14.35 -6.50
N GLY A 221 28.23 14.42 -5.54
CA GLY A 221 29.58 14.97 -5.76
C GLY A 221 30.78 14.09 -5.42
N TRP A 222 30.59 12.85 -4.92
CA TRP A 222 31.72 11.99 -4.53
C TRP A 222 32.03 10.92 -5.58
N GLY A 223 32.59 11.37 -6.70
CA GLY A 223 33.04 10.52 -7.80
C GLY A 223 34.25 11.08 -8.52
N ARG A 224 35.30 11.53 -7.79
CA ARG A 224 36.59 11.83 -8.41
C ARG A 224 37.78 11.84 -7.43
N TRP A 225 38.16 10.67 -6.92
CA TRP A 225 39.51 10.45 -6.40
C TRP A 225 40.06 9.16 -7.02
N GLY A 226 40.88 9.35 -8.05
CA GLY A 226 41.45 8.28 -8.86
C GLY A 226 41.66 8.75 -10.30
N ASP A 227 42.55 9.73 -10.50
CA ASP A 227 43.34 9.92 -11.73
C ASP A 227 44.29 11.12 -11.57
N LYS A 228 45.46 10.86 -10.99
CA LYS A 228 46.81 11.20 -11.46
C LYS A 228 47.85 11.02 -10.36
#